data_AF-A0A1F8SCG4-F1
#
_entry.id   AF-A0A1F8SCG4-F1
#
_cell.length_a   1.000
_cell.length_b   1.000
_cell.length_c   1.000
_cell.angle_alpha   90.00
_cell.angle_beta   90.00
_cell.angle_gamma   90.00
#
_symmetry.space_group_name_H-M   'P 1'
#
loop_
_entity.id
_entity.type
_entity.pdbx_description
1 polymer ?
#
loop_
_entity_poly.entity_id
_entity_poly.type
_entity_poly.pdbx_seq_one_letter_code
_entity_poly.pdbx_strand_id
1 'polypeptide(L)'
;MDGATDLGPSFGLAGGSVDPALGGGPELVVEVGGAVARPGVYRLPPGSRVGDAIVAAGGFGARVDAGAADRQLNLAAGLHDGDEVHVPTRGEAAATGGGDGGGGVAGGLIDVNSASAEQLDTLPGIGPATAAKIIAAREEQRFASVDDLRARKVVGEATLEKIRDLVTAGP
;
A
#
# COMPACT_ATOMS: atom_id res chain seq x y z
N MET A 1 -38.03 10.10 -63.77
CA MET A 1 -37.83 11.40 -63.13
C MET A 1 -38.70 11.42 -61.90
N ASP A 2 -38.30 11.33 -60.64
CA ASP A 2 -37.07 11.23 -59.84
C ASP A 2 -37.64 11.03 -58.41
N GLY A 3 -37.12 10.32 -57.43
CA GLY A 3 -35.92 9.54 -57.20
C GLY A 3 -36.10 8.92 -55.80
N ALA A 4 -35.50 7.74 -55.58
CA ALA A 4 -35.40 7.09 -54.28
C ALA A 4 -34.37 7.80 -53.41
N THR A 5 -34.63 8.01 -52.11
CA THR A 5 -33.64 8.19 -51.02
C THR A 5 -34.42 8.09 -49.71
N ASP A 6 -34.54 6.94 -49.06
CA ASP A 6 -33.53 6.22 -48.25
C ASP A 6 -32.94 7.03 -47.08
N LEU A 7 -33.26 6.56 -45.87
CA LEU A 7 -32.52 6.58 -44.60
C LEU A 7 -31.65 7.81 -44.25
N GLY A 8 -32.17 8.64 -43.34
CA GLY A 8 -31.36 9.53 -42.50
C GLY A 8 -31.00 8.83 -41.17
N PRO A 9 -29.72 8.83 -40.74
CA PRO A 9 -29.25 8.02 -39.63
C PRO A 9 -29.57 8.64 -38.27
N SER A 10 -30.04 7.78 -37.36
CA SER A 10 -30.21 8.06 -35.94
C SER A 10 -28.89 8.52 -35.31
N PHE A 11 -28.92 9.70 -34.70
CA PHE A 11 -27.80 10.28 -33.97
C PHE A 11 -27.38 9.40 -32.78
N GLY A 12 -26.21 8.77 -32.92
CA GLY A 12 -25.11 8.86 -31.95
C GLY A 12 -25.39 8.48 -30.50
N LEU A 13 -25.64 7.19 -30.24
CA LEU A 13 -25.21 6.59 -28.97
C LEU A 13 -23.68 6.49 -29.00
N ALA A 14 -23.00 7.49 -28.44
CA ALA A 14 -21.58 7.40 -28.12
C ALA A 14 -21.38 6.45 -26.92
N GLY A 15 -21.68 5.16 -27.14
CA GLY A 15 -21.11 4.07 -26.38
C GLY A 15 -19.68 3.87 -26.88
N GLY A 16 -18.78 4.76 -26.45
CA GLY A 16 -17.34 4.53 -26.56
C GLY A 16 -16.96 3.42 -25.60
N SER A 17 -17.19 2.18 -26.02
CA SER A 17 -16.48 1.01 -25.56
C SER A 17 -14.99 1.35 -25.59
N VAL A 18 -14.41 1.52 -24.42
CA VAL A 18 -12.96 1.69 -24.26
C VAL A 18 -12.27 0.51 -24.94
N ASP A 19 -11.57 0.80 -26.03
CA ASP A 19 -10.64 -0.14 -26.65
C ASP A 19 -9.60 -0.55 -25.59
N PRO A 20 -9.50 -1.83 -25.18
CA PRO A 20 -8.39 -2.29 -24.35
C PRO A 20 -7.16 -2.37 -25.25
N ALA A 21 -6.55 -1.23 -25.54
CA ALA A 21 -5.31 -1.15 -26.27
C ALA A 21 -4.19 -1.81 -25.43
N LEU A 22 -3.80 -3.00 -25.88
CA LEU A 22 -2.45 -3.57 -25.82
C LEU A 22 -1.91 -3.89 -24.43
N GLY A 23 -2.23 -5.11 -23.97
CA GLY A 23 -1.50 -5.79 -22.92
C GLY A 23 -0.03 -6.05 -23.29
N GLY A 24 0.81 -6.01 -22.26
CA GLY A 24 2.22 -6.40 -22.34
C GLY A 24 3.03 -6.27 -21.06
N GLY A 25 2.43 -5.86 -19.94
CA GLY A 25 3.07 -5.88 -18.61
C GLY A 25 2.18 -6.66 -17.62
N PRO A 26 2.74 -7.16 -16.49
CA PRO A 26 1.97 -7.88 -15.49
C PRO A 26 0.80 -7.00 -15.01
N GLU A 27 -0.40 -7.58 -14.97
CA GLU A 27 -1.58 -6.93 -14.37
C GLU A 27 -1.22 -6.50 -12.95
N LEU A 28 -1.47 -5.23 -12.60
CA LEU A 28 -1.26 -4.73 -11.25
C LEU A 28 -2.43 -5.21 -10.39
N VAL A 29 -2.14 -5.96 -9.35
CA VAL A 29 -3.10 -6.32 -8.33
C VAL A 29 -2.97 -5.30 -7.21
N VAL A 30 -4.00 -4.47 -7.03
CA VAL A 30 -4.02 -3.44 -5.97
C VAL A 30 -5.19 -3.66 -5.04
N GLU A 31 -4.99 -3.38 -3.76
CA GLU A 31 -6.04 -3.41 -2.75
C GLU A 31 -6.59 -1.99 -2.55
N VAL A 32 -7.92 -1.83 -2.62
CA VAL A 32 -8.58 -0.55 -2.37
C VAL A 32 -9.45 -0.65 -1.13
N GLY A 33 -9.09 0.08 -0.09
CA GLY A 33 -9.75 0.08 1.22
C GLY A 33 -10.38 1.42 1.59
N GLY A 34 -11.15 1.41 2.68
CA GLY A 34 -11.69 2.63 3.29
C GLY A 34 -13.03 3.11 2.70
N ALA A 35 -13.19 4.42 2.54
CA ALA A 35 -14.42 5.07 2.08
C ALA A 35 -14.62 4.99 0.56
N VAL A 36 -14.53 3.81 -0.03
CA VAL A 36 -14.88 3.56 -1.43
C VAL A 36 -16.22 2.85 -1.55
N ALA A 37 -16.85 2.90 -2.72
CA ALA A 37 -18.15 2.25 -2.93
C ALA A 37 -18.06 0.72 -2.79
N ARG A 38 -16.98 0.12 -3.29
CA ARG A 38 -16.69 -1.32 -3.20
C ARG A 38 -15.22 -1.51 -2.80
N PRO A 39 -14.91 -1.72 -1.52
CA PRO A 39 -13.56 -2.07 -1.11
C PRO A 39 -13.23 -3.51 -1.55
N GLY A 40 -11.96 -3.75 -1.85
CA GLY A 40 -11.48 -5.07 -2.28
C GLY A 40 -10.27 -4.98 -3.21
N VAL A 41 -9.90 -6.13 -3.76
CA VAL A 41 -8.73 -6.27 -4.65
C VAL A 41 -9.15 -6.09 -6.11
N TYR A 42 -8.43 -5.23 -6.84
CA TYR A 42 -8.68 -4.88 -8.23
C TYR A 42 -7.48 -5.20 -9.10
N ARG A 43 -7.76 -5.69 -10.32
CA ARG A 43 -6.76 -5.92 -11.36
C ARG A 43 -6.81 -4.76 -12.33
N LEU A 44 -5.68 -4.07 -12.46
CA LEU A 44 -5.54 -2.87 -13.28
C LEU A 44 -4.42 -3.05 -14.31
N PRO A 45 -4.51 -2.42 -15.48
CA PRO A 45 -3.44 -2.46 -16.45
C PRO A 45 -2.16 -1.79 -15.90
N PRO A 46 -0.97 -2.21 -16.36
CA PRO A 46 0.29 -1.57 -15.97
C PRO A 46 0.29 -0.09 -16.33
N GLY A 47 0.76 0.76 -15.41
CA GLY A 47 0.72 2.22 -15.55
C GLY A 47 -0.56 2.88 -15.05
N SER A 48 -1.48 2.11 -14.47
CA SER A 48 -2.65 2.65 -13.75
C SER A 48 -2.24 3.50 -12.56
N ARG A 49 -3.07 4.48 -12.23
CA ARG A 49 -2.83 5.41 -11.13
C ARG A 49 -3.82 5.19 -9.99
N VAL A 50 -3.54 5.77 -8.83
CA VAL A 50 -4.43 5.72 -7.65
C VAL A 50 -5.86 6.12 -8.01
N GLY A 51 -6.04 7.14 -8.87
CA GLY A 51 -7.35 7.55 -9.36
C GLY A 51 -8.09 6.45 -10.14
N ASP A 52 -7.38 5.67 -10.98
CA ASP A 52 -7.97 4.57 -11.74
C ASP A 52 -8.45 3.44 -10.83
N ALA A 53 -7.70 3.15 -9.75
CA ALA A 53 -8.11 2.17 -8.75
C ALA A 53 -9.39 2.59 -8.00
N ILE A 54 -9.48 3.86 -7.62
CA ILE A 54 -10.68 4.39 -6.95
C ILE A 54 -11.89 4.36 -7.88
N VAL A 55 -11.70 4.68 -9.16
CA VAL A 55 -12.78 4.56 -10.17
C VAL A 55 -13.21 3.11 -10.35
N ALA A 56 -12.27 2.16 -10.41
CA ALA A 56 -12.57 0.73 -10.47
C ALA A 56 -13.35 0.23 -9.23
N ALA A 57 -13.02 0.78 -8.05
CA ALA A 57 -13.73 0.58 -6.79
C ALA A 57 -15.13 1.22 -6.75
N GLY A 58 -15.56 1.89 -7.83
CA GLY A 58 -16.86 2.55 -7.93
C GLY A 58 -16.88 3.97 -7.37
N GLY A 59 -15.71 4.59 -7.19
CA GLY A 59 -15.53 5.94 -6.72
C GLY A 59 -15.55 6.07 -5.19
N PHE A 60 -15.46 7.32 -4.74
CA PHE A 60 -15.58 7.66 -3.33
C PHE A 60 -16.99 7.36 -2.81
N GLY A 61 -17.06 6.64 -1.69
CA GLY A 61 -18.30 6.34 -1.00
C GLY A 61 -18.86 7.54 -0.25
N ALA A 62 -20.13 7.46 0.17
CA ALA A 62 -20.83 8.55 0.86
C ALA A 62 -20.21 8.97 2.20
N ARG A 63 -19.33 8.12 2.76
CA ARG A 63 -18.60 8.38 4.00
C ARG A 63 -17.19 8.89 3.76
N VAL A 64 -16.80 9.27 2.54
CA VAL A 64 -15.45 9.79 2.29
C VAL A 64 -15.22 11.11 3.03
N ASP A 65 -14.05 11.28 3.61
CA ASP A 65 -13.57 12.60 3.96
C ASP A 65 -12.86 13.21 2.75
N ALA A 66 -13.60 13.98 1.96
CA ALA A 66 -13.07 14.60 0.74
C ALA A 66 -11.89 15.56 1.03
N GLY A 67 -11.85 16.17 2.22
CA GLY A 67 -10.78 17.09 2.61
C GLY A 67 -9.49 16.37 2.99
N ALA A 68 -9.60 15.19 3.61
CA ALA A 68 -8.45 14.32 3.87
C ALA A 68 -7.99 13.62 2.59
N ALA A 69 -8.93 13.13 1.76
CA ALA A 69 -8.64 12.50 0.49
C ALA A 69 -7.83 13.42 -0.44
N ASP A 70 -8.21 14.70 -0.57
CA ASP A 70 -7.47 15.69 -1.39
C ASP A 70 -6.02 15.90 -0.93
N ARG A 71 -5.75 15.79 0.38
CA ARG A 71 -4.42 16.04 0.95
C ARG A 71 -3.57 14.78 1.08
N GLN A 72 -4.18 13.62 1.27
CA GLN A 72 -3.50 12.34 1.53
C GLN A 72 -3.39 11.47 0.28
N LEU A 73 -4.37 11.52 -0.63
CA LEU A 73 -4.36 10.71 -1.84
C LEU A 73 -3.76 11.49 -3.00
N ASN A 74 -2.58 11.07 -3.44
CA ASN A 74 -2.07 11.48 -4.73
C ASN A 74 -2.75 10.66 -5.83
N LEU A 75 -3.89 11.14 -6.34
CA LEU A 75 -4.65 10.47 -7.41
C LEU A 75 -3.83 10.25 -8.69
N ALA A 76 -2.77 11.05 -8.89
CA ALA A 76 -1.86 10.93 -10.02
C ALA A 76 -0.68 9.99 -9.75
N ALA A 77 -0.50 9.46 -8.53
CA ALA A 77 0.57 8.51 -8.25
C ALA A 77 0.38 7.23 -9.07
N GLY A 78 1.47 6.74 -9.65
CA GLY A 78 1.48 5.46 -10.35
C GLY A 78 1.37 4.31 -9.35
N LEU A 79 0.54 3.33 -9.67
CA LEU A 79 0.38 2.12 -8.87
C LEU A 79 1.40 1.06 -9.27
N HIS A 80 1.78 0.24 -8.30
CA HIS A 80 2.59 -0.95 -8.48
C HIS A 80 1.79 -2.19 -8.09
N ASP A 81 2.27 -3.37 -8.48
CA ASP A 81 1.66 -4.62 -8.06
C ASP A 81 1.84 -4.81 -6.55
N GLY A 82 0.76 -5.20 -5.87
CA GLY A 82 0.71 -5.32 -4.41
C GLY A 82 0.50 -3.99 -3.66
N ASP A 83 0.20 -2.89 -4.35
CA ASP A 83 -0.01 -1.58 -3.71
C ASP A 83 -1.38 -1.49 -3.01
N GLU A 84 -1.43 -0.79 -1.88
CA GLU A 84 -2.66 -0.56 -1.09
C GLU A 84 -3.08 0.91 -1.15
N VAL A 85 -4.30 1.14 -1.64
CA VAL A 85 -4.94 2.46 -1.71
C VAL A 85 -5.97 2.57 -0.60
N HIS A 86 -5.63 3.31 0.46
CA HIS A 86 -6.54 3.59 1.57
C HIS A 86 -7.28 4.92 1.41
N VAL A 87 -8.60 4.88 1.29
CA VAL A 87 -9.42 6.10 1.19
C VAL A 87 -9.98 6.53 2.56
N PRO A 88 -9.70 7.76 3.03
CA PRO A 88 -10.08 8.19 4.37
C PRO A 88 -11.61 8.34 4.53
N THR A 89 -12.15 7.85 5.65
CA THR A 89 -13.57 7.94 6.03
C THR A 89 -13.85 9.11 6.97
N ARG A 90 -14.92 9.87 6.71
CA ARG A 90 -15.46 10.94 7.54
C ARG A 90 -15.92 10.37 8.88
N GLY A 91 -15.28 10.80 9.97
CA GLY A 91 -15.53 10.31 11.33
C GLY A 91 -14.34 9.60 11.95
N GLU A 92 -13.32 9.26 11.16
CA GLU A 92 -11.98 8.95 11.68
C GLU A 92 -11.30 10.28 12.07
N ALA A 93 -11.79 10.88 13.16
CA ALA A 93 -11.21 12.09 13.70
C ALA A 93 -9.76 11.80 14.14
N ALA A 94 -8.81 12.29 13.36
CA ALA A 94 -7.44 12.58 13.77
C ALA A 94 -6.68 11.39 14.42
N ALA A 95 -6.34 10.39 13.62
CA ALA A 95 -5.27 9.46 13.95
C ALA A 95 -4.32 9.25 12.76
N THR A 96 -3.87 10.33 12.10
CA THR A 96 -2.77 10.24 11.12
C THR A 96 -1.92 11.50 11.17
N GLY A 97 -1.16 11.66 12.25
CA GLY A 97 0.19 12.19 12.12
C GLY A 97 1.11 11.02 11.84
N GLY A 98 1.98 11.14 10.84
CA GLY A 98 3.01 10.15 10.52
C GLY A 98 2.54 9.11 9.52
N GLY A 99 3.09 9.18 8.31
CA GLY A 99 3.06 8.04 7.43
C GLY A 99 3.94 6.95 8.01
N ASP A 100 3.39 5.77 8.16
CA ASP A 100 4.14 4.52 8.18
C ASP A 100 3.17 3.46 7.65
N GLY A 101 3.38 3.06 6.40
CA GLY A 101 2.81 1.83 5.85
C GLY A 101 3.43 0.65 6.59
N GLY A 102 2.97 0.45 7.82
CA GLY A 102 3.25 -0.71 8.64
C GLY A 102 2.58 -1.91 8.00
N GLY A 103 3.37 -2.67 7.24
CA GLY A 103 3.07 -4.03 6.86
C GLY A 103 2.48 -4.80 8.05
N GLY A 104 1.40 -5.51 7.79
CA GLY A 104 0.50 -6.05 8.79
C GLY A 104 1.20 -6.80 9.91
N VAL A 105 0.92 -6.38 11.14
CA VAL A 105 1.16 -7.20 12.33
C VAL A 105 -0.13 -7.90 12.72
N ALA A 106 -0.24 -9.17 12.32
CA ALA A 106 -0.94 -10.12 13.15
C ALA A 106 -0.15 -10.27 14.47
N GLY A 107 -0.45 -9.41 15.45
CA GLY A 107 -0.04 -9.57 16.84
C GLY A 107 1.30 -8.96 17.25
N GLY A 108 1.40 -7.62 17.31
CA GLY A 108 2.21 -6.89 18.30
C GLY A 108 3.75 -7.01 18.29
N LEU A 109 4.35 -7.83 17.44
CA LEU A 109 5.79 -8.05 17.37
C LEU A 109 6.42 -7.28 16.19
N ILE A 110 7.55 -6.62 16.43
CA ILE A 110 8.32 -5.89 15.43
C ILE A 110 9.21 -6.89 14.66
N ASP A 111 8.99 -7.00 13.37
CA ASP A 111 9.76 -7.88 12.48
C ASP A 111 11.14 -7.29 12.17
N VAL A 112 12.23 -7.87 12.67
CA VAL A 112 13.58 -7.30 12.45
C VAL A 112 14.03 -7.32 10.98
N ASN A 113 13.44 -8.19 10.15
CA ASN A 113 13.71 -8.27 8.72
C ASN A 113 12.97 -7.20 7.92
N SER A 114 11.80 -6.73 8.38
CA SER A 114 10.96 -5.78 7.64
C SER A 114 10.83 -4.40 8.32
N ALA A 115 11.20 -4.29 9.60
CA ALA A 115 10.99 -3.08 10.38
C ALA A 115 11.84 -1.91 9.89
N SER A 116 11.26 -0.72 9.92
CA SER A 116 11.95 0.55 9.67
C SER A 116 12.92 0.90 10.80
N ALA A 117 13.86 1.80 10.53
CA ALA A 117 14.79 2.30 11.55
C ALA A 117 14.05 2.87 12.77
N GLU A 118 12.94 3.57 12.53
CA GLU A 118 12.09 4.19 13.54
C GLU A 118 11.37 3.13 14.39
N GLN A 119 10.85 2.07 13.75
CA GLN A 119 10.23 0.94 14.45
C GLN A 119 11.24 0.20 15.33
N LEU A 120 12.47 0.00 14.85
CA LEU A 120 13.53 -0.60 15.64
C LEU A 120 13.97 0.30 16.80
N ASP A 121 14.01 1.62 16.62
CA ASP A 121 14.32 2.61 17.66
C ASP A 121 13.28 2.63 18.79
N THR A 122 12.02 2.26 18.52
CA THR A 122 10.99 2.14 19.57
C THR A 122 11.26 1.04 20.60
N LEU A 123 12.21 0.13 20.32
CA LEU A 123 12.51 -1.00 21.18
C LEU A 123 13.42 -0.60 22.38
N PRO A 124 13.14 -1.11 23.59
CA PRO A 124 13.90 -0.74 24.78
C PRO A 124 15.37 -1.19 24.70
N GLY A 125 16.28 -0.23 24.54
CA GLY A 125 17.73 -0.47 24.44
C GLY A 125 18.26 -0.61 23.00
N ILE A 126 17.40 -0.41 22.00
CA ILE A 126 17.79 -0.18 20.61
C ILE A 126 17.73 1.33 20.38
N GLY A 127 18.84 1.93 19.97
CA GLY A 127 18.87 3.33 19.54
C GLY A 127 19.20 3.42 18.05
N PRO A 128 19.34 4.63 17.50
CA PRO A 128 19.54 4.85 16.06
C PRO A 128 20.80 4.14 15.53
N ALA A 129 21.87 4.08 16.34
CA ALA A 129 23.09 3.37 15.98
C ALA A 129 22.90 1.84 15.90
N THR A 130 22.04 1.28 16.75
CA THR A 130 21.75 -0.16 16.76
C THR A 130 20.72 -0.51 15.69
N ALA A 131 19.69 0.31 15.50
CA ALA A 131 18.73 0.17 14.41
C ALA A 131 19.43 0.16 13.04
N ALA A 132 20.34 1.12 12.80
CA ALA A 132 21.15 1.14 11.58
C ALA A 132 22.00 -0.13 11.39
N LYS A 133 22.55 -0.70 12.48
CA LYS A 133 23.28 -1.97 12.41
C LYS A 133 22.38 -3.15 12.06
N ILE A 134 21.15 -3.20 12.58
CA ILE A 134 20.18 -4.24 12.24
C ILE A 134 19.85 -4.15 10.75
N ILE A 135 19.65 -2.94 10.23
CA ILE A 135 19.37 -2.71 8.80
C ILE A 135 20.55 -3.16 7.94
N ALA A 136 21.77 -2.72 8.25
CA ALA A 136 22.95 -3.14 7.50
C ALA A 136 23.16 -4.66 7.57
N ALA A 137 22.93 -5.27 8.74
CA ALA A 137 23.06 -6.70 8.92
C ALA A 137 22.04 -7.49 8.10
N ARG A 138 20.76 -7.07 8.04
CA ARG A 138 19.75 -7.76 7.20
C ARG A 138 20.01 -7.62 5.70
N GLU A 139 20.62 -6.51 5.27
CA GLU A 139 21.01 -6.31 3.86
C GLU A 139 22.11 -7.29 3.44
N GLU A 140 23.03 -7.61 4.35
CA GLU A 140 24.10 -8.57 4.10
C GLU A 140 23.60 -10.02 4.23
N GLN A 141 22.79 -10.30 5.25
CA GLN A 141 22.18 -11.61 5.47
C GLN A 141 20.91 -11.44 6.31
N ARG A 142 19.77 -11.97 5.85
CA ARG A 142 18.54 -11.95 6.65
C ARG A 142 18.70 -12.70 7.98
N PHE A 143 18.00 -12.21 9.01
CA PHE A 143 17.97 -12.87 10.31
C PHE A 143 17.00 -14.05 10.24
N ALA A 144 17.50 -15.27 10.47
CA ALA A 144 16.64 -16.46 10.52
C ALA A 144 15.87 -16.58 11.84
N SER A 145 16.33 -15.91 12.89
CA SER A 145 15.75 -15.96 14.24
C SER A 145 16.19 -14.75 15.03
N VAL A 146 15.44 -14.41 16.08
CA VAL A 146 15.76 -13.28 16.98
C VAL A 146 17.14 -13.43 17.63
N ASP A 147 17.60 -14.66 17.91
CA ASP A 147 18.94 -14.92 18.48
C ASP A 147 20.11 -14.51 17.55
N ASP A 148 19.85 -14.44 16.24
CA ASP A 148 20.88 -14.07 15.25
C ASP A 148 21.35 -12.61 15.43
N LEU A 149 20.49 -11.75 16.00
CA LEU A 149 20.84 -10.38 16.40
C LEU A 149 22.01 -10.37 17.41
N ARG A 150 22.04 -11.33 18.32
CA ARG A 150 23.12 -11.50 19.30
C ARG A 150 24.32 -12.22 18.69
N ALA A 151 24.09 -13.28 17.92
CA ALA A 151 25.16 -14.05 17.26
C ALA A 151 26.04 -13.15 16.39
N ARG A 152 25.43 -12.19 15.69
CA ARG A 152 26.09 -11.21 14.82
C ARG A 152 26.59 -9.96 15.54
N LYS A 153 26.50 -9.93 16.88
CA LYS A 153 26.88 -8.77 17.72
C LYS A 153 26.19 -7.47 17.32
N VAL A 154 24.99 -7.57 16.76
CA VAL A 154 24.17 -6.41 16.40
C VAL A 154 23.57 -5.81 17.67
N VAL A 155 23.06 -6.67 18.55
CA VAL A 155 22.52 -6.29 19.87
C VAL A 155 23.27 -7.04 20.99
N GLY A 156 23.33 -6.44 22.17
CA GLY A 156 23.87 -7.08 23.37
C GLY A 156 22.85 -8.01 24.04
N GLU A 157 23.33 -8.95 24.86
CA GLU A 157 22.49 -9.91 25.62
C GLU A 157 21.40 -9.21 26.45
N ALA A 158 21.78 -8.18 27.20
CA ALA A 158 20.86 -7.40 28.02
C ALA A 158 19.78 -6.65 27.23
N THR A 159 20.02 -6.34 25.95
CA THR A 159 19.01 -5.73 25.07
C THR A 159 18.13 -6.80 24.47
N LEU A 160 18.72 -7.91 23.99
CA LEU A 160 17.99 -9.04 23.41
C LEU A 160 16.92 -9.57 24.38
N GLU A 161 17.26 -9.75 25.65
CA GLU A 161 16.31 -10.23 26.67
C GLU A 161 15.11 -9.31 26.89
N LYS A 162 15.26 -8.01 26.65
CA LYS A 162 14.17 -7.03 26.79
C LYS A 162 13.27 -6.98 25.56
N ILE A 163 13.85 -7.22 24.39
CA ILE A 163 13.15 -7.09 23.11
C ILE A 163 12.61 -8.42 22.59
N ARG A 164 13.08 -9.58 23.08
CA ARG A 164 12.71 -10.93 22.59
C ARG A 164 11.20 -11.21 22.49
N ASP A 165 10.41 -10.59 23.36
CA ASP A 165 8.94 -10.73 23.40
C ASP A 165 8.23 -9.63 22.59
N LEU A 166 9.00 -8.66 22.08
CA LEU A 166 8.55 -7.53 21.28
C LEU A 166 9.03 -7.61 19.83
N VAL A 167 9.94 -8.54 19.51
CA VAL A 167 10.47 -8.71 18.15
C VAL A 167 10.28 -10.12 17.65
N THR A 168 10.15 -10.24 16.34
CA THR A 168 10.13 -11.50 15.63
C THR A 168 11.08 -11.43 14.42
N ALA A 169 11.45 -12.60 13.91
CA ALA A 169 12.21 -12.73 12.68
C ALA A 169 11.38 -13.58 11.72
N GLY A 170 10.51 -12.91 10.96
CA GLY A 170 9.75 -13.52 9.87
C GLY A 170 10.66 -13.96 8.71
N PRO A 171 10.18 -14.89 7.87
CA PRO A 171 10.94 -15.46 6.74
C PRO A 171 11.34 -14.45 5.65
#